data_AF-A0A7Y9RTH1-F1
#
_entry.id   AF-A0A7Y9RTH1-F1
#
_cell.length_a   1.000
_cell.length_b   1.000
_cell.length_c   1.000
_cell.angle_alpha   90.00
_cell.angle_beta   90.00
_cell.angle_gamma   90.00
#
_symmetry.space_group_name_H-M   'P 1'
#
loop_
_entity.id
_entity.type
_entity.pdbx_description
1 polymer ?
#
loop_
_entity_poly.entity_id
_entity_poly.type
_entity_poly.pdbx_seq_one_letter_code
_entity_poly.pdbx_strand_id
1 'polypeptide(L)'
;MSTPHPSVQPGALPPDRRPPTEADAPVRVPALDGLRALAVALVVGLHAGVPLMAGGSLGVTVFFVLSGFLITGLLVRPGALTPGGVRRFYLRRVLRLFPALVVVVGFVTAYALVALEGEERRFQLLQALTSITYTTNFLLGRGAETEDYGLLGQTWSLGVEEQYYLVWPLLLAVLLRLLRSTRARVAAVLAMAAVVVSWRAWLSSQGLAAHVGMGVDTQTDGLLVGSALALALPALRERLLRHQGLLTAAAVAGVLLLLVETAVVSLHHALPYDTNYLLVALASAAVITRLVLPGDDEGGPAHRALLALATLRPVVYVGLISYPLYLWHRVVFEVMADQAGIETTVEKLAAAPVALGLSLGAAALSYHVVEQPFLRRKELLRGDPTDRAQDAAVASPSPATVPAGTTGTTDAAGRHRRASRAGTDRDVEGRADR
;
A
#
# COMPACT_ATOMS: atom_id res chain seq x y z
N MET A 1 56.64 9.96 61.07
CA MET A 1 56.21 9.23 59.86
C MET A 1 54.81 8.69 60.11
N SER A 2 53.78 9.45 59.73
CA SER A 2 52.39 8.99 59.69
C SER A 2 51.66 9.80 58.63
N THR A 3 51.51 9.22 57.44
CA THR A 3 50.74 9.79 56.33
C THR A 3 49.24 9.62 56.60
N PRO A 4 48.41 10.67 56.44
CA PRO A 4 46.96 10.53 56.50
C PRO A 4 46.40 10.01 55.18
N HIS A 5 45.42 9.11 55.28
CA HIS A 5 44.58 8.59 54.20
C HIS A 5 43.88 9.72 53.42
N PRO A 6 43.91 9.72 52.07
CA PRO A 6 43.01 10.53 51.27
C PRO A 6 41.66 9.81 51.09
N SER A 7 40.60 10.59 51.26
CA SER A 7 39.20 10.28 51.04
C SER A 7 38.92 9.92 49.57
N VAL A 8 38.30 8.76 49.35
CA VAL A 8 37.82 8.31 48.04
C VAL A 8 36.52 9.05 47.72
N GLN A 9 36.53 9.86 46.65
CA GLN A 9 35.29 10.35 46.01
C GLN A 9 34.59 9.18 45.30
N PRO A 10 33.26 9.01 45.42
CA PRO A 10 32.53 8.06 44.59
C PRO A 10 32.54 8.54 43.13
N GLY A 11 33.09 7.70 42.24
CA GLY A 11 33.13 7.95 40.80
C GLY A 11 31.75 8.12 40.20
N ALA A 12 31.65 9.07 39.27
CA ALA A 12 30.48 9.32 38.44
C ALA A 12 30.07 8.04 37.68
N LEU A 13 28.81 7.63 37.86
CA LEU A 13 28.17 6.57 37.09
C LEU A 13 28.17 6.93 35.59
N PRO A 14 28.41 5.97 34.68
CA PRO A 14 28.25 6.18 33.24
C PRO A 14 26.81 6.60 32.92
N PRO A 15 26.57 7.41 31.87
CA PRO A 15 25.25 7.91 31.56
C PRO A 15 24.27 6.76 31.36
N ASP A 16 23.24 6.82 32.21
CA ASP A 16 22.05 6.00 32.28
C ASP A 16 21.59 5.57 30.88
N ARG A 17 21.76 4.28 30.56
CA ARG A 17 21.08 3.65 29.42
C ARG A 17 19.61 3.54 29.80
N ARG A 18 18.86 4.63 29.60
CA ARG A 18 17.41 4.60 29.72
C ARG A 18 16.88 3.42 28.91
N PRO A 19 16.04 2.55 29.49
CA PRO A 19 15.34 1.55 28.69
C PRO A 19 14.57 2.28 27.58
N PRO A 20 14.58 1.77 26.34
CA PRO A 20 13.85 2.42 25.26
C PRO A 20 12.37 2.49 25.66
N THR A 21 11.87 3.71 25.82
CA THR A 21 10.45 4.00 26.03
C THR A 21 9.66 3.45 24.84
N GLU A 22 8.41 3.01 25.07
CA GLU A 22 7.46 2.47 24.07
C GLU A 22 7.22 3.38 22.84
N ALA A 23 7.82 4.57 22.79
CA ALA A 23 7.77 5.53 21.69
C ALA A 23 8.58 5.14 20.43
N ASP A 24 9.40 4.07 20.48
CA ASP A 24 10.24 3.62 19.36
C ASP A 24 9.62 2.48 18.51
N ALA A 25 8.33 2.21 18.68
CA ALA A 25 7.62 1.38 17.71
C ALA A 25 7.44 2.17 16.40
N PRO A 26 7.86 1.62 15.26
CA PRO A 26 7.71 2.33 13.99
C PRO A 26 6.19 2.51 13.73
N VAL A 27 5.76 3.72 13.36
CA VAL A 27 4.33 4.08 13.26
C VAL A 27 3.77 3.60 11.92
N ARG A 28 2.96 2.53 11.93
CA ARG A 28 2.07 2.19 10.82
C ARG A 28 1.15 3.39 10.56
N VAL A 29 0.96 3.77 9.29
CA VAL A 29 0.08 4.88 8.90
C VAL A 29 -1.24 4.30 8.36
N PRO A 30 -2.32 4.19 9.17
CA PRO A 30 -3.55 3.51 8.76
C PRO A 30 -4.20 4.16 7.54
N ALA A 31 -3.99 5.46 7.35
CA ALA A 31 -4.49 6.19 6.19
C ALA A 31 -3.92 5.64 4.85
N LEU A 32 -2.69 5.13 4.84
CA LEU A 32 -2.13 4.48 3.66
C LEU A 32 -2.82 3.14 3.36
N ASP A 33 -3.23 2.40 4.39
CA ASP A 33 -4.09 1.22 4.20
C ASP A 33 -5.45 1.63 3.61
N GLY A 34 -6.00 2.78 4.01
CA GLY A 34 -7.20 3.32 3.39
C GLY A 34 -7.04 3.63 1.90
N LEU A 35 -5.91 4.22 1.50
CA LEU A 35 -5.62 4.45 0.08
C LEU A 35 -5.47 3.14 -0.70
N ARG A 36 -4.89 2.10 -0.07
CA ARG A 36 -4.82 0.75 -0.66
C ARG A 36 -6.20 0.13 -0.83
N ALA A 37 -7.11 0.36 0.13
CA ALA A 37 -8.49 -0.11 0.05
C ALA A 37 -9.22 0.53 -1.14
N LEU A 38 -9.04 1.83 -1.35
CA LEU A 38 -9.55 2.52 -2.54
C LEU A 38 -8.97 1.92 -3.83
N ALA A 39 -7.65 1.74 -3.89
CA ALA A 39 -6.97 1.20 -5.06
C ALA A 39 -7.44 -0.23 -5.41
N VAL A 40 -7.56 -1.13 -4.44
CA VAL A 40 -8.06 -2.50 -4.70
C VAL A 40 -9.55 -2.50 -5.06
N ALA A 41 -10.36 -1.63 -4.45
CA ALA A 41 -11.78 -1.53 -4.77
C ALA A 41 -12.01 -1.13 -6.24
N LEU A 42 -11.18 -0.21 -6.78
CA LEU A 42 -11.22 0.14 -8.20
C LEU A 42 -10.90 -1.07 -9.08
N VAL A 43 -9.84 -1.82 -8.77
CA VAL A 43 -9.45 -3.02 -9.54
C VAL A 43 -10.51 -4.12 -9.46
N VAL A 44 -11.05 -4.37 -8.26
CA VAL A 44 -12.09 -5.40 -8.08
C VAL A 44 -13.37 -4.98 -8.79
N GLY A 45 -13.75 -3.70 -8.73
CA GLY A 45 -14.90 -3.15 -9.46
C GLY A 45 -14.79 -3.33 -10.97
N LEU A 46 -13.60 -3.09 -11.54
CA LEU A 46 -13.28 -3.39 -12.93
C LEU A 46 -13.57 -4.86 -13.27
N HIS A 47 -12.97 -5.80 -12.55
CA HIS A 47 -13.10 -7.23 -12.88
C HIS A 47 -14.51 -7.77 -12.60
N ALA A 48 -15.23 -7.18 -11.63
CA ALA A 48 -16.64 -7.47 -11.36
C ALA A 48 -17.57 -6.95 -12.47
N GLY A 49 -17.08 -6.11 -13.40
CA GLY A 49 -17.89 -5.53 -14.47
C GLY A 49 -18.83 -4.42 -13.99
N VAL A 50 -18.52 -3.78 -12.86
CA VAL A 50 -19.35 -2.69 -12.31
C VAL A 50 -19.36 -1.51 -13.29
N PRO A 51 -20.54 -0.95 -13.65
CA PRO A 51 -20.62 0.20 -14.54
C PRO A 51 -19.77 1.37 -14.03
N LEU A 52 -19.15 2.12 -14.95
CA LEU A 52 -18.24 3.24 -14.65
C LEU A 52 -16.93 2.86 -13.94
N MET A 53 -16.60 1.56 -13.83
CA MET A 53 -15.34 1.10 -13.24
C MET A 53 -14.40 0.43 -14.26
N ALA A 54 -14.61 0.60 -15.57
CA ALA A 54 -13.70 0.08 -16.60
C ALA A 54 -12.29 0.72 -16.52
N GLY A 55 -12.20 1.96 -16.02
CA GLY A 55 -10.93 2.59 -15.68
C GLY A 55 -10.33 2.14 -14.35
N GLY A 56 -10.89 1.11 -13.69
CA GLY A 56 -10.44 0.63 -12.39
C GLY A 56 -9.01 0.10 -12.37
N SER A 57 -8.42 -0.18 -13.54
CA SER A 57 -7.00 -0.50 -13.71
C SER A 57 -6.07 0.61 -13.23
N LEU A 58 -6.53 1.88 -13.18
CA LEU A 58 -5.81 3.00 -12.59
C LEU A 58 -5.51 2.80 -11.09
N GLY A 59 -6.27 1.93 -10.40
CA GLY A 59 -5.94 1.49 -9.05
C GLY A 59 -4.55 0.84 -8.96
N VAL A 60 -4.09 0.16 -10.02
CA VAL A 60 -2.72 -0.40 -10.09
C VAL A 60 -1.68 0.72 -10.08
N THR A 61 -1.92 1.84 -10.75
CA THR A 61 -1.02 3.01 -10.72
C THR A 61 -0.90 3.59 -9.30
N VAL A 62 -2.01 3.65 -8.55
CA VAL A 62 -1.99 4.06 -7.14
C VAL A 62 -1.13 3.10 -6.31
N PHE A 63 -1.25 1.78 -6.54
CA PHE A 63 -0.39 0.79 -5.91
C PHE A 63 1.08 0.98 -6.26
N PHE A 64 1.41 1.21 -7.53
CA PHE A 64 2.79 1.47 -7.97
C PHE A 64 3.39 2.71 -7.31
N VAL A 65 2.64 3.81 -7.17
CA VAL A 65 3.15 5.01 -6.50
C VAL A 65 3.38 4.76 -5.01
N LEU A 66 2.44 4.08 -4.34
CA LEU A 66 2.60 3.66 -2.94
C LEU A 66 3.84 2.78 -2.77
N SER A 67 4.00 1.80 -3.64
CA SER A 67 5.10 0.83 -3.65
C SER A 67 6.46 1.51 -3.83
N GLY A 68 6.58 2.41 -4.82
CA GLY A 68 7.79 3.21 -5.02
C GLY A 68 8.12 4.08 -3.81
N PHE A 69 7.11 4.74 -3.23
CA PHE A 69 7.28 5.60 -2.06
C PHE A 69 7.80 4.83 -0.84
N LEU A 70 7.17 3.71 -0.52
CA LEU A 70 7.48 2.96 0.69
C LEU A 70 8.80 2.17 0.55
N ILE A 71 9.06 1.54 -0.60
CA ILE A 71 10.32 0.82 -0.82
C ILE A 71 11.52 1.76 -0.89
N THR A 72 11.38 2.90 -1.57
CA THR A 72 12.47 3.88 -1.57
C THR A 72 12.68 4.45 -0.18
N GLY A 73 11.62 4.79 0.54
CA GLY A 73 11.69 5.25 1.94
C GLY A 73 12.39 4.26 2.87
N LEU A 74 12.29 2.96 2.59
CA LEU A 74 13.03 1.92 3.30
C LEU A 74 14.50 1.83 2.91
N LEU A 75 14.78 1.83 1.61
CA LEU A 75 16.13 1.62 1.09
C LEU A 75 17.05 2.82 1.32
N VAL A 76 16.51 4.03 1.48
CA VAL A 76 17.31 5.23 1.80
C VAL A 76 17.79 5.27 3.26
N ARG A 77 17.32 4.34 4.11
CA ARG A 77 17.72 4.32 5.52
C ARG A 77 19.15 3.82 5.69
N PRO A 78 19.85 4.28 6.75
CA PRO A 78 21.18 3.79 7.07
C PRO A 78 21.21 2.26 7.15
N GLY A 79 22.24 1.65 6.56
CA GLY A 79 22.44 0.19 6.56
C GLY A 79 21.57 -0.60 5.56
N ALA A 80 20.52 -0.02 4.98
CA ALA A 80 19.60 -0.75 4.10
C ALA A 80 20.24 -1.21 2.77
N LEU A 81 21.18 -0.44 2.22
CA LEU A 81 21.89 -0.74 0.97
C LEU A 81 23.21 -1.52 1.17
N THR A 82 23.50 -1.98 2.39
CA THR A 82 24.60 -2.93 2.62
C THR A 82 24.21 -4.33 2.12
N PRO A 83 25.16 -5.24 1.83
CA PRO A 83 24.83 -6.62 1.44
C PRO A 83 23.87 -7.31 2.41
N GLY A 84 24.07 -7.13 3.72
CA GLY A 84 23.17 -7.65 4.75
C GLY A 84 21.79 -6.98 4.78
N GLY A 85 21.73 -5.66 4.58
CA GLY A 85 20.49 -4.89 4.50
C GLY A 85 19.63 -5.29 3.30
N VAL A 86 20.24 -5.43 2.11
CA VAL A 86 19.57 -5.85 0.89
C VAL A 86 19.08 -7.30 0.99
N ARG A 87 19.87 -8.20 1.58
CA ARG A 87 19.41 -9.57 1.88
C ARG A 87 18.19 -9.57 2.79
N ARG A 88 18.20 -8.80 3.87
CA ARG A 88 17.05 -8.67 4.79
C ARG A 88 15.84 -8.06 4.08
N PHE A 89 16.05 -7.09 3.19
CA PHE A 89 15.00 -6.52 2.35
C PHE A 89 14.27 -7.61 1.54
N TYR A 90 14.99 -8.40 0.75
CA TYR A 90 14.38 -9.45 -0.07
C TYR A 90 13.73 -10.56 0.77
N LEU A 91 14.39 -11.02 1.83
CA LEU A 91 13.81 -12.05 2.72
C LEU A 91 12.47 -11.61 3.31
N ARG A 92 12.36 -10.34 3.74
CA ARG A 92 11.11 -9.80 4.27
C ARG A 92 10.01 -9.73 3.22
N ARG A 93 10.34 -9.46 1.95
CA ARG A 93 9.37 -9.49 0.85
C ARG A 93 8.90 -10.89 0.54
N VAL A 94 9.84 -11.84 0.40
CA VAL A 94 9.52 -13.24 0.10
C VAL A 94 8.60 -13.81 1.17
N LEU A 95 8.92 -13.63 2.45
CA LEU A 95 8.08 -14.12 3.56
C LEU A 95 6.68 -13.47 3.61
N ARG A 96 6.52 -12.32 2.98
CA ARG A 96 5.28 -11.54 2.99
C ARG A 96 4.38 -11.83 1.79
N LEU A 97 4.95 -11.98 0.59
CA LEU A 97 4.19 -12.13 -0.65
C LEU A 97 4.09 -13.58 -1.10
N PHE A 98 5.21 -14.30 -1.07
CA PHE A 98 5.31 -15.61 -1.70
C PHE A 98 4.37 -16.68 -1.12
N PRO A 99 4.12 -16.77 0.21
CA PRO A 99 3.23 -17.79 0.77
C PRO A 99 1.79 -17.72 0.22
N ALA A 100 1.17 -16.55 0.18
CA ALA A 100 -0.19 -16.41 -0.35
C ALA A 100 -0.23 -16.65 -1.86
N LEU A 101 0.76 -16.17 -2.60
CA LEU A 101 0.89 -16.43 -4.04
C LEU A 101 0.92 -17.94 -4.34
N VAL A 102 1.73 -18.71 -3.60
CA VAL A 102 1.83 -20.17 -3.77
C VAL A 102 0.48 -20.85 -3.52
N VAL A 103 -0.29 -20.40 -2.52
CA VAL A 103 -1.62 -20.95 -2.24
C VAL A 103 -2.59 -20.70 -3.40
N VAL A 104 -2.66 -19.46 -3.90
CA VAL A 104 -3.55 -19.13 -5.03
C VAL A 104 -3.13 -19.84 -6.31
N VAL A 105 -1.83 -19.85 -6.62
CA VAL A 105 -1.32 -20.56 -7.80
C VAL A 105 -1.54 -22.07 -7.68
N GLY A 106 -1.37 -22.65 -6.49
CA GLY A 106 -1.67 -24.05 -6.23
C GLY A 106 -3.15 -24.38 -6.45
N PHE A 107 -4.06 -23.53 -5.97
CA PHE A 107 -5.50 -23.66 -6.22
C PHE A 107 -5.81 -23.60 -7.72
N VAL A 108 -5.31 -22.60 -8.43
CA VAL A 108 -5.51 -22.43 -9.87
C VAL A 108 -4.92 -23.59 -10.67
N THR A 109 -3.77 -24.11 -10.27
CA THR A 109 -3.15 -25.28 -10.90
C THR A 109 -4.04 -26.52 -10.73
N ALA A 110 -4.56 -26.75 -9.52
CA ALA A 110 -5.48 -27.86 -9.26
C ALA A 110 -6.78 -27.72 -10.07
N TYR A 111 -7.34 -26.52 -10.13
CA TYR A 111 -8.50 -26.21 -10.95
C TYR A 111 -8.23 -26.50 -12.44
N ALA A 112 -7.12 -25.99 -12.99
CA ALA A 112 -6.76 -26.21 -14.39
C ALA A 112 -6.62 -27.69 -14.75
N LEU A 113 -6.09 -28.51 -13.85
CA LEU A 113 -5.90 -29.95 -14.09
C LEU A 113 -7.21 -30.74 -14.08
N VAL A 114 -8.22 -30.28 -13.34
CA VAL A 114 -9.48 -31.01 -13.12
C VAL A 114 -10.63 -30.48 -13.98
N ALA A 115 -10.69 -29.16 -14.20
CA ALA A 115 -11.84 -28.48 -14.82
C ALA A 115 -11.58 -27.98 -16.24
N LEU A 116 -10.32 -27.69 -16.62
CA LEU A 116 -10.00 -27.11 -17.93
C LEU A 116 -9.42 -28.17 -18.87
N GLU A 117 -9.54 -27.99 -20.19
CA GLU A 117 -9.03 -28.93 -21.19
C GLU A 117 -8.19 -28.25 -22.29
N GLY A 118 -7.50 -29.04 -23.10
CA GLY A 118 -6.81 -28.56 -24.31
C GLY A 118 -5.85 -27.40 -24.10
N GLU A 119 -5.99 -26.37 -24.94
CA GLU A 119 -5.16 -25.16 -24.91
C GLU A 119 -5.42 -24.28 -23.69
N GLU A 120 -6.64 -24.24 -23.17
CA GLU A 120 -6.99 -23.46 -21.98
C GLU A 120 -6.22 -23.97 -20.75
N ARG A 121 -6.19 -25.29 -20.55
CA ARG A 121 -5.36 -25.92 -19.50
C ARG A 121 -3.89 -25.56 -19.67
N ARG A 122 -3.34 -25.64 -20.89
CA ARG A 122 -1.93 -25.34 -21.18
C ARG A 122 -1.59 -23.89 -20.87
N PHE A 123 -2.45 -22.96 -21.31
CA PHE A 123 -2.30 -21.54 -21.05
C PHE A 123 -2.35 -21.25 -19.56
N GLN A 124 -3.31 -21.83 -18.82
CA GLN A 124 -3.46 -21.61 -17.39
C GLN A 124 -2.28 -22.17 -16.57
N LEU A 125 -1.72 -23.32 -16.96
CA LEU A 125 -0.52 -23.89 -16.34
C LEU A 125 0.74 -23.07 -16.66
N LEU A 126 0.87 -22.55 -17.88
CA LEU A 126 1.96 -21.63 -18.22
C LEU A 126 1.84 -20.34 -17.42
N GLN A 127 0.62 -19.80 -17.27
CA GLN A 127 0.38 -18.64 -16.41
C GLN A 127 0.75 -18.90 -14.95
N ALA A 128 0.37 -20.06 -14.39
CA ALA A 128 0.74 -20.46 -13.04
C ALA A 128 2.25 -20.45 -12.83
N LEU A 129 3.01 -21.01 -13.80
CA LEU A 129 4.46 -20.96 -13.79
C LEU A 129 4.96 -19.51 -13.83
N THR A 130 4.47 -18.70 -14.77
CA THR A 130 4.90 -17.30 -14.91
C THR A 130 4.52 -16.42 -13.72
N SER A 131 3.45 -16.74 -12.99
CA SER A 131 3.07 -16.03 -11.77
C SER A 131 4.06 -16.30 -10.65
N ILE A 132 4.50 -17.55 -10.45
CA ILE A 132 5.50 -17.92 -9.43
C ILE A 132 6.87 -17.29 -9.74
N THR A 133 7.23 -17.20 -11.03
CA THR A 133 8.49 -16.59 -11.45
C THR A 133 8.41 -15.07 -11.61
N TYR A 134 7.25 -14.45 -11.34
CA TYR A 134 7.03 -13.01 -11.53
C TYR A 134 7.31 -12.53 -12.97
N THR A 135 6.91 -13.31 -13.97
CA THR A 135 7.11 -13.06 -15.40
C THR A 135 5.82 -13.09 -16.23
N THR A 136 4.63 -13.10 -15.60
CA THR A 136 3.33 -13.09 -16.30
C THR A 136 3.19 -11.91 -17.26
N ASN A 137 3.79 -10.77 -16.92
CA ASN A 137 3.80 -9.59 -17.79
C ASN A 137 4.48 -9.82 -19.14
N PHE A 138 5.50 -10.67 -19.22
CA PHE A 138 6.14 -11.01 -20.50
C PHE A 138 5.33 -12.01 -21.33
N LEU A 139 4.53 -12.86 -20.67
CA LEU A 139 3.63 -13.78 -21.35
C LEU A 139 2.51 -12.99 -22.02
N LEU A 140 1.82 -12.15 -21.25
CA LEU A 140 0.67 -11.38 -21.73
C LEU A 140 1.09 -10.18 -22.60
N GLY A 141 2.23 -9.56 -22.34
CA GLY A 141 2.74 -8.41 -23.11
C GLY A 141 3.14 -8.75 -24.55
N ARG A 142 3.32 -10.03 -24.90
CA ARG A 142 3.54 -10.48 -26.28
C ARG A 142 2.27 -10.55 -27.12
N GLY A 143 1.11 -10.24 -26.54
CA GLY A 143 -0.18 -10.36 -27.21
C GLY A 143 -0.61 -11.82 -27.34
N ALA A 144 -0.43 -12.63 -26.28
CA ALA A 144 -1.07 -13.94 -26.21
C ALA A 144 -2.54 -13.77 -26.62
N GLU A 145 -2.95 -14.47 -27.67
CA GLU A 145 -4.01 -14.12 -28.63
C GLU A 145 -5.46 -14.22 -28.11
N THR A 146 -5.68 -14.03 -26.81
CA THR A 146 -6.99 -14.13 -26.19
C THR A 146 -7.34 -12.84 -25.45
N GLU A 147 -8.55 -12.31 -25.69
CA GLU A 147 -9.17 -11.32 -24.79
C GLU A 147 -9.28 -11.84 -23.34
N ASP A 148 -9.13 -13.15 -23.18
CA ASP A 148 -8.99 -13.84 -21.91
C ASP A 148 -7.55 -13.74 -21.36
N TYR A 149 -7.39 -12.91 -20.32
CA TYR A 149 -6.13 -12.79 -19.59
C TYR A 149 -5.93 -13.93 -18.57
N GLY A 150 -6.83 -14.92 -18.48
CA GLY A 150 -6.82 -16.10 -17.59
C GLY A 150 -6.91 -15.80 -16.08
N LEU A 151 -7.03 -16.86 -15.27
CA LEU A 151 -7.34 -16.78 -13.82
C LEU A 151 -6.30 -16.01 -13.00
N LEU A 152 -5.07 -15.92 -13.50
CA LEU A 152 -3.93 -15.27 -12.85
C LEU A 152 -3.43 -14.05 -13.61
N GLY A 153 -4.18 -13.53 -14.59
CA GLY A 153 -3.70 -12.46 -15.45
C GLY A 153 -3.34 -11.19 -14.69
N GLN A 154 -4.07 -10.87 -13.62
CA GLN A 154 -3.77 -9.77 -12.70
C GLN A 154 -2.35 -9.82 -12.12
N THR A 155 -1.70 -10.99 -12.08
CA THR A 155 -0.31 -11.13 -11.59
C THR A 155 0.74 -10.47 -12.48
N TRP A 156 0.39 -9.97 -13.68
CA TRP A 156 1.31 -9.17 -14.51
C TRP A 156 1.88 -7.98 -13.73
N SER A 157 1.04 -7.30 -12.95
CA SER A 157 1.42 -6.09 -12.20
C SER A 157 2.38 -6.42 -11.05
N LEU A 158 2.22 -7.60 -10.43
CA LEU A 158 3.16 -8.14 -9.43
C LEU A 158 4.52 -8.42 -10.07
N GLY A 159 4.52 -8.94 -11.30
CA GLY A 159 5.73 -9.12 -12.10
C GLY A 159 6.51 -7.82 -12.29
N VAL A 160 5.83 -6.76 -12.74
CA VAL A 160 6.41 -5.42 -12.88
C VAL A 160 6.97 -4.90 -11.56
N GLU A 161 6.22 -5.06 -10.47
CA GLU A 161 6.65 -4.65 -9.12
C GLU A 161 7.94 -5.36 -8.69
N GLU A 162 7.97 -6.70 -8.73
CA GLU A 162 9.12 -7.49 -8.28
C GLU A 162 10.35 -7.31 -9.17
N GLN A 163 10.15 -7.13 -10.48
CA GLN A 163 11.24 -6.76 -11.41
C GLN A 163 11.83 -5.39 -11.06
N TYR A 164 10.98 -4.40 -10.75
CA TYR A 164 11.45 -3.11 -10.25
C TYR A 164 12.24 -3.27 -8.94
N TYR A 165 11.77 -4.10 -8.01
CA TYR A 165 12.45 -4.31 -6.72
C TYR A 165 13.76 -5.05 -6.82
N LEU A 166 13.93 -5.89 -7.83
CA LEU A 166 15.19 -6.54 -8.12
C LEU A 166 16.26 -5.51 -8.54
N VAL A 167 15.88 -4.55 -9.37
CA VAL A 167 16.79 -3.59 -10.00
C VAL A 167 16.99 -2.32 -9.15
N TRP A 168 15.94 -1.87 -8.48
CA TRP A 168 15.91 -0.56 -7.80
C TRP A 168 16.95 -0.37 -6.69
N PRO A 169 17.25 -1.34 -5.79
CA PRO A 169 18.29 -1.17 -4.77
C PRO A 169 19.66 -0.85 -5.38
N LEU A 170 20.00 -1.47 -6.52
CA LEU A 170 21.26 -1.21 -7.23
C LEU A 170 21.25 0.19 -7.85
N LEU A 171 20.19 0.55 -8.57
CA LEU A 171 20.06 1.88 -9.17
C LEU A 171 20.07 2.99 -8.13
N LEU A 172 19.35 2.81 -7.02
CA LEU A 172 19.34 3.75 -5.91
C LEU A 172 20.73 3.87 -5.28
N ALA A 173 21.46 2.78 -5.08
CA ALA A 173 22.83 2.83 -4.56
C ALA A 173 23.78 3.59 -5.50
N VAL A 174 23.65 3.42 -6.82
CA VAL A 174 24.39 4.21 -7.82
C VAL A 174 24.00 5.68 -7.75
N LEU A 175 22.69 5.99 -7.73
CA LEU A 175 22.16 7.34 -7.65
C LEU A 175 22.67 8.09 -6.41
N LEU A 176 22.63 7.45 -5.23
CA LEU A 176 23.06 8.03 -3.96
C LEU A 176 24.58 8.26 -3.92
N ARG A 177 25.38 7.44 -4.62
CA ARG A 177 26.84 7.59 -4.73
C ARG A 177 27.23 8.70 -5.69
N LEU A 178 26.59 8.78 -6.86
CA LEU A 178 26.93 9.73 -7.91
C LEU A 178 26.39 11.13 -7.63
N LEU A 179 25.17 11.23 -7.10
CA LEU A 179 24.51 12.52 -6.87
C LEU A 179 24.51 12.86 -5.38
N ARG A 180 25.09 14.02 -5.05
CA ARG A 180 25.20 14.52 -3.66
C ARG A 180 23.95 15.27 -3.19
N SER A 181 23.28 15.98 -4.11
CA SER A 181 22.11 16.81 -3.82
C SER A 181 20.81 16.03 -3.90
N THR A 182 19.91 16.19 -2.93
CA THR A 182 18.54 15.65 -2.97
C THR A 182 17.79 16.12 -4.21
N ARG A 183 17.96 17.39 -4.61
CA ARG A 183 17.32 17.92 -5.83
C ARG A 183 17.79 17.19 -7.09
N ALA A 184 19.10 16.93 -7.19
CA ALA A 184 19.67 16.20 -8.32
C ALA A 184 19.16 14.75 -8.36
N ARG A 185 19.07 14.09 -7.20
CA ARG A 185 18.50 12.73 -7.08
C ARG A 185 17.05 12.68 -7.54
N VAL A 186 16.22 13.58 -7.05
CA VAL A 186 14.80 13.69 -7.44
C VAL A 186 14.68 13.98 -8.93
N ALA A 187 15.45 14.94 -9.46
CA ALA A 187 15.44 15.27 -10.87
C ALA A 187 15.83 14.09 -11.77
N ALA A 188 16.85 13.30 -11.38
CA ALA A 188 17.26 12.11 -12.11
C ALA A 188 16.15 11.03 -12.11
N VAL A 189 15.49 10.78 -10.98
CA VAL A 189 14.38 9.80 -10.90
C VAL A 189 13.17 10.28 -11.72
N LEU A 190 12.85 11.57 -11.69
CA LEU A 190 11.79 12.14 -12.53
C LEU A 190 12.15 12.12 -14.02
N ALA A 191 13.44 12.30 -14.36
CA ALA A 191 13.91 12.14 -15.74
C ALA A 191 13.75 10.69 -16.23
N MET A 192 14.03 9.69 -15.37
CA MET A 192 13.73 8.28 -15.68
C MET A 192 12.23 8.06 -15.93
N ALA A 193 11.36 8.66 -15.10
CA ALA A 193 9.91 8.55 -15.29
C ALA A 193 9.48 9.20 -16.62
N ALA A 194 10.05 10.36 -16.97
CA ALA A 194 9.80 11.02 -18.25
C ALA A 194 10.23 10.14 -19.44
N VAL A 195 11.39 9.48 -19.35
CA VAL A 195 11.84 8.51 -20.37
C VAL A 195 10.84 7.37 -20.54
N VAL A 196 10.33 6.79 -19.45
CA VAL A 196 9.29 5.73 -19.49
C VAL A 196 8.02 6.23 -20.17
N VAL A 197 7.56 7.44 -19.84
CA VAL A 197 6.35 8.03 -20.45
C VAL A 197 6.56 8.27 -21.95
N SER A 198 7.70 8.82 -22.36
CA SER A 198 8.03 9.04 -23.78
C SER A 198 8.17 7.72 -24.54
N TRP A 199 8.80 6.71 -23.92
CA TRP A 199 8.95 5.37 -24.49
C TRP A 199 7.59 4.70 -24.69
N ARG A 200 6.71 4.76 -23.69
CA ARG A 200 5.34 4.27 -23.77
C ARG A 200 4.55 4.94 -24.90
N ALA A 201 4.64 6.27 -25.01
CA ALA A 201 3.96 7.00 -26.08
C ALA A 201 4.47 6.60 -27.47
N TRP A 202 5.79 6.41 -27.61
CA TRP A 202 6.37 5.90 -28.86
C TRP A 202 5.87 4.48 -29.17
N LEU A 203 5.93 3.54 -28.23
CA LEU A 203 5.42 2.17 -28.43
C LEU A 203 3.92 2.13 -28.76
N SER A 204 3.13 2.98 -28.12
CA SER A 204 1.69 3.12 -28.43
C SER A 204 1.49 3.55 -29.88
N SER A 205 2.29 4.51 -30.37
CA SER A 205 2.26 4.93 -31.78
C SER A 205 2.66 3.83 -32.77
N GLN A 206 3.35 2.78 -32.29
CA GLN A 206 3.71 1.61 -33.09
C GLN A 206 2.65 0.48 -33.01
N GLY A 207 1.52 0.69 -32.32
CA GLY A 207 0.46 -0.31 -32.19
C GLY A 207 0.75 -1.43 -31.19
N LEU A 208 1.75 -1.28 -30.32
CA LEU A 208 2.18 -2.31 -29.36
C LEU A 208 1.38 -2.27 -28.04
N ALA A 209 0.04 -2.25 -28.14
CA ALA A 209 -0.86 -2.02 -26.99
C ALA A 209 -0.70 -3.03 -25.85
N ALA A 210 -0.54 -4.33 -26.17
CA ALA A 210 -0.38 -5.39 -25.17
C ALA A 210 0.89 -5.20 -24.34
N HIS A 211 2.03 -4.93 -25.00
CA HIS A 211 3.29 -4.65 -24.31
C HIS A 211 3.21 -3.34 -23.53
N VAL A 212 2.63 -2.28 -24.11
CA VAL A 212 2.44 -1.01 -23.42
C VAL A 212 1.70 -1.17 -22.09
N GLY A 213 0.69 -2.04 -22.03
CA GLY A 213 -0.11 -2.23 -20.83
C GLY A 213 0.52 -3.04 -19.72
N MET A 214 1.55 -3.82 -20.01
CA MET A 214 2.09 -4.81 -19.06
C MET A 214 3.61 -4.76 -18.93
N GLY A 215 4.29 -4.08 -19.84
CA GLY A 215 5.73 -3.96 -19.88
C GLY A 215 6.29 -3.30 -18.62
N VAL A 216 7.37 -3.87 -18.09
CA VAL A 216 8.11 -3.25 -16.98
C VAL A 216 8.75 -1.93 -17.40
N ASP A 217 9.12 -1.82 -18.68
CA ASP A 217 9.67 -0.64 -19.33
C ASP A 217 8.61 0.45 -19.62
N THR A 218 7.32 0.15 -19.52
CA THR A 218 6.22 1.09 -19.81
C THR A 218 5.37 1.44 -18.59
N GLN A 219 5.35 0.58 -17.57
CA GLN A 219 4.48 0.70 -16.40
C GLN A 219 5.19 1.10 -15.09
N THR A 220 6.49 1.41 -15.15
CA THR A 220 7.30 1.79 -13.97
C THR A 220 7.28 3.28 -13.62
N ASP A 221 6.61 4.13 -14.41
CA ASP A 221 6.51 5.57 -14.14
C ASP A 221 5.85 5.87 -12.78
N GLY A 222 4.78 5.15 -12.42
CA GLY A 222 4.17 5.25 -11.09
C GLY A 222 5.14 4.92 -9.94
N LEU A 223 5.92 3.83 -10.08
CA LEU A 223 6.95 3.42 -9.12
C LEU A 223 8.05 4.48 -8.98
N LEU A 224 8.46 5.10 -10.10
CA LEU A 224 9.45 6.16 -10.11
C LEU A 224 8.93 7.45 -9.48
N VAL A 225 7.66 7.84 -9.73
CA VAL A 225 7.02 8.99 -9.07
C VAL A 225 6.95 8.79 -7.56
N GLY A 226 6.54 7.62 -7.10
CA GLY A 226 6.58 7.27 -5.67
C GLY A 226 7.97 7.37 -5.07
N SER A 227 8.97 6.86 -5.79
CA SER A 227 10.37 6.90 -5.36
C SER A 227 10.95 8.31 -5.32
N ALA A 228 10.60 9.15 -6.29
CA ALA A 228 10.94 10.58 -6.28
C ALA A 228 10.30 11.28 -5.07
N LEU A 229 9.03 10.97 -4.77
CA LEU A 229 8.35 11.50 -3.57
C LEU A 229 9.09 11.09 -2.29
N ALA A 230 9.50 9.83 -2.15
CA ALA A 230 10.22 9.37 -0.96
C ALA A 230 11.55 10.12 -0.74
N LEU A 231 12.27 10.42 -1.82
CA LEU A 231 13.52 11.20 -1.78
C LEU A 231 13.26 12.68 -1.48
N ALA A 232 12.18 13.25 -2.02
CA ALA A 232 11.86 14.68 -1.91
C ALA A 232 11.24 15.04 -0.55
N LEU A 233 10.38 14.17 -0.01
CA LEU A 233 9.52 14.47 1.13
C LEU A 233 10.29 14.99 2.36
N PRO A 234 11.43 14.40 2.79
CA PRO A 234 12.17 14.93 3.93
C PRO A 234 12.67 16.37 3.73
N ALA A 235 13.12 16.70 2.51
CA ALA A 235 13.63 18.03 2.19
C ALA A 235 12.53 19.07 1.96
N LEU A 236 11.31 18.63 1.61
CA LEU A 236 10.17 19.50 1.34
C LEU A 236 9.22 19.65 2.54
N ARG A 237 9.37 18.81 3.57
CA ARG A 237 8.42 18.69 4.71
C ARG A 237 7.99 20.04 5.29
N GLU A 238 8.93 20.87 5.71
CA GLU A 238 8.60 22.16 6.34
C GLU A 238 7.88 23.11 5.39
N ARG A 239 8.32 23.17 4.12
CA ARG A 239 7.66 23.99 3.09
C ARG A 239 6.26 23.48 2.79
N LEU A 240 6.06 22.16 2.76
CA LEU A 240 4.78 21.52 2.53
C LEU A 240 3.80 21.83 3.67
N LEU A 241 4.25 21.72 4.92
CA LEU A 241 3.43 22.05 6.10
C LEU A 241 2.99 23.52 6.10
N ARG A 242 3.86 24.46 5.67
CA ARG A 242 3.47 25.88 5.48
C ARG A 242 2.37 26.11 4.44
N HIS A 243 2.16 25.16 3.53
CA HIS A 243 1.14 25.23 2.48
C HIS A 243 0.10 24.10 2.59
N GLN A 244 -0.20 23.67 3.82
CA GLN A 244 -1.11 22.55 4.10
C GLN A 244 -2.50 22.66 3.45
N GLY A 245 -3.04 23.88 3.29
CA GLY A 245 -4.31 24.13 2.57
C GLY A 245 -4.23 23.75 1.09
N LEU A 246 -3.18 24.19 0.39
CA LEU A 246 -2.94 23.83 -1.02
C LEU A 246 -2.68 22.33 -1.18
N LEU A 247 -1.99 21.70 -0.23
CA LEU A 247 -1.78 20.26 -0.26
C LEU A 247 -3.05 19.47 -0.03
N THR A 248 -3.93 19.96 0.84
CA THR A 248 -5.24 19.35 1.06
C THR A 248 -6.11 19.48 -0.18
N ALA A 249 -6.12 20.66 -0.81
CA ALA A 249 -6.81 20.88 -2.08
C ALA A 249 -6.25 19.97 -3.18
N ALA A 250 -4.92 19.84 -3.30
CA ALA A 250 -4.27 18.97 -4.27
C ALA A 250 -4.59 17.49 -4.03
N ALA A 251 -4.65 17.04 -2.77
CA ALA A 251 -5.03 15.67 -2.43
C ALA A 251 -6.50 15.38 -2.76
N VAL A 252 -7.42 16.30 -2.42
CA VAL A 252 -8.84 16.16 -2.78
C VAL A 252 -9.02 16.17 -4.29
N ALA A 253 -8.39 17.11 -4.99
CA ALA A 253 -8.38 17.15 -6.45
C ALA A 253 -7.79 15.86 -7.04
N GLY A 254 -6.75 15.29 -6.41
CA GLY A 254 -6.17 14.02 -6.83
C GLY A 254 -7.12 12.83 -6.69
N VAL A 255 -7.87 12.74 -5.60
CA VAL A 255 -8.93 11.72 -5.44
C VAL A 255 -10.03 11.90 -6.49
N LEU A 256 -10.51 13.13 -6.67
CA LEU A 256 -11.54 13.42 -7.67
C LEU A 256 -11.06 13.10 -9.08
N LEU A 257 -9.82 13.45 -9.41
CA LEU A 257 -9.21 13.16 -10.70
C LEU A 257 -9.12 11.66 -10.96
N LEU A 258 -8.71 10.85 -9.98
CA LEU A 258 -8.71 9.39 -10.09
C LEU A 258 -10.11 8.85 -10.40
N LEU A 259 -11.15 9.34 -9.71
CA LEU A 259 -12.53 8.93 -9.94
C LEU A 259 -13.05 9.38 -11.31
N VAL A 260 -12.73 10.59 -11.73
CA VAL A 260 -13.09 11.15 -13.05
C VAL A 260 -12.41 10.37 -14.16
N GLU A 261 -11.10 10.15 -14.09
CA GLU A 261 -10.35 9.36 -15.09
C GLU A 261 -10.90 7.93 -15.16
N THR A 262 -11.25 7.32 -14.02
CA THR A 262 -11.91 6.01 -13.97
C THR A 262 -13.23 6.01 -14.76
N ALA A 263 -14.06 7.03 -14.57
CA ALA A 263 -15.33 7.17 -15.28
C ALA A 263 -15.14 7.51 -16.77
N VAL A 264 -14.18 8.39 -17.11
CA VAL A 264 -13.87 8.80 -18.50
C VAL A 264 -13.43 7.60 -19.33
N VAL A 265 -12.48 6.79 -18.84
CA VAL A 265 -12.07 5.55 -19.50
C VAL A 265 -13.27 4.64 -19.74
N SER A 266 -14.19 4.58 -18.78
CA SER A 266 -15.41 3.77 -18.89
C SER A 266 -16.41 4.28 -19.92
N LEU A 267 -16.54 5.60 -20.09
CA LEU A 267 -17.50 6.20 -21.01
C LEU A 267 -16.98 6.23 -22.46
N HIS A 268 -15.68 6.44 -22.64
CA HIS A 268 -15.10 6.64 -23.96
C HIS A 268 -14.54 5.36 -24.58
N HIS A 269 -14.51 4.24 -23.85
CA HIS A 269 -13.79 3.01 -24.25
C HIS A 269 -12.35 3.32 -24.70
N ALA A 270 -11.80 4.45 -24.21
CA ALA A 270 -10.47 4.90 -24.55
C ALA A 270 -9.51 3.83 -24.04
N LEU A 271 -8.52 3.46 -24.86
CA LEU A 271 -7.49 2.56 -24.39
C LEU A 271 -6.85 3.23 -23.15
N PRO A 272 -6.72 2.52 -22.01
CA PRO A 272 -6.06 3.04 -20.81
C PRO A 272 -4.65 3.60 -21.10
N TYR A 273 -4.07 3.21 -22.23
CA TYR A 273 -2.74 3.59 -22.69
C TYR A 273 -2.64 4.99 -23.30
N ASP A 274 -3.78 5.59 -23.69
CA ASP A 274 -3.92 7.01 -24.01
C ASP A 274 -4.22 7.86 -22.75
N THR A 275 -4.46 7.19 -21.62
CA THR A 275 -4.80 7.83 -20.35
C THR A 275 -3.56 8.36 -19.64
N ASN A 276 -3.78 9.41 -18.86
CA ASN A 276 -2.73 10.12 -18.14
C ASN A 276 -2.22 9.32 -16.91
N TYR A 277 -1.60 8.15 -17.08
CA TYR A 277 -0.98 7.39 -15.97
C TYR A 277 -0.06 8.25 -15.11
N LEU A 278 0.70 9.16 -15.75
CA LEU A 278 1.53 10.13 -15.05
C LEU A 278 0.71 11.09 -14.19
N LEU A 279 -0.43 11.57 -14.69
CA LEU A 279 -1.32 12.46 -13.94
C LEU A 279 -1.93 11.73 -12.73
N VAL A 280 -2.37 10.49 -12.91
CA VAL A 280 -2.86 9.64 -11.82
C VAL A 280 -1.74 9.35 -10.81
N ALA A 281 -0.50 9.14 -11.28
CA ALA A 281 0.66 8.95 -10.42
C ALA A 281 0.98 10.20 -9.59
N LEU A 282 0.93 11.39 -10.20
CA LEU A 282 1.13 12.67 -9.52
C LEU A 282 0.00 12.98 -8.53
N ALA A 283 -1.26 12.70 -8.90
CA ALA A 283 -2.41 12.80 -8.02
C ALA A 283 -2.26 11.87 -6.80
N SER A 284 -1.84 10.62 -7.04
CA SER A 284 -1.56 9.65 -5.98
C SER A 284 -0.45 10.15 -5.04
N ALA A 285 0.62 10.73 -5.59
CA ALA A 285 1.69 11.32 -4.79
C ALA A 285 1.20 12.50 -3.93
N ALA A 286 0.29 13.34 -4.43
CA ALA A 286 -0.33 14.41 -3.64
C ALA A 286 -1.17 13.84 -2.48
N VAL A 287 -1.96 12.80 -2.74
CA VAL A 287 -2.75 12.10 -1.70
C VAL A 287 -1.82 11.49 -0.66
N ILE A 288 -0.81 10.70 -1.06
CA ILE A 288 0.17 10.07 -0.16
C ILE A 288 0.85 11.14 0.70
N THR A 289 1.31 12.23 0.09
CA THR A 289 1.94 13.35 0.82
C THR A 289 1.04 13.88 1.90
N ARG A 290 -0.25 14.09 1.59
CA ARG A 290 -1.21 14.61 2.56
C ARG A 290 -1.56 13.62 3.66
N LEU A 291 -1.61 12.33 3.37
CA LEU A 291 -1.94 11.28 4.35
C LEU A 291 -0.78 10.98 5.32
N VAL A 292 0.48 11.21 4.92
CA VAL A 292 1.67 10.93 5.74
C VAL A 292 2.13 12.13 6.54
N LEU A 293 1.87 13.35 6.06
CA LEU A 293 2.19 14.56 6.82
C LEU A 293 1.14 14.78 7.92
N PRO A 294 1.58 15.10 9.16
CA PRO A 294 0.66 15.42 10.24
C PRO A 294 -0.23 16.59 9.81
N GLY A 295 -1.51 16.49 10.15
CA GLY A 295 -2.39 17.66 10.15
C GLY A 295 -2.37 18.23 11.56
N ASP A 296 -1.95 19.48 11.69
CA ASP A 296 -2.34 20.25 12.88
C ASP A 296 -3.87 20.46 12.83
N ASP A 297 -4.48 20.96 13.91
CA ASP A 297 -5.91 21.33 13.94
C ASP A 297 -6.32 22.26 12.76
N GLU A 298 -5.33 22.91 12.14
CA GLU A 298 -5.38 23.79 10.97
C GLU A 298 -5.51 23.10 9.60
N GLY A 299 -5.43 21.76 9.49
CA GLY A 299 -5.58 21.05 8.21
C GLY A 299 -6.95 21.26 7.54
N GLY A 300 -7.89 21.86 8.26
CA GLY A 300 -9.22 22.20 7.78
C GLY A 300 -10.18 20.99 7.73
N PRO A 301 -11.47 21.25 7.51
CA PRO A 301 -12.50 20.20 7.50
C PRO A 301 -12.26 19.14 6.41
N ALA A 302 -11.75 19.56 5.24
CA ALA A 302 -11.48 18.65 4.13
C ALA A 302 -10.38 17.62 4.47
N HIS A 303 -9.31 18.03 5.14
CA HIS A 303 -8.27 17.08 5.57
C HIS A 303 -8.80 16.11 6.61
N ARG A 304 -9.55 16.60 7.60
CA ARG A 304 -10.15 15.75 8.63
C ARG A 304 -11.09 14.72 8.02
N ALA A 305 -11.91 15.11 7.05
CA ALA A 305 -12.78 14.19 6.31
C ALA A 305 -11.96 13.14 5.54
N LEU A 306 -10.93 13.57 4.80
CA LEU A 306 -10.04 12.66 4.06
C LEU A 306 -9.39 11.62 4.99
N LEU A 307 -8.82 12.06 6.12
CA LEU A 307 -8.25 11.16 7.12
C LEU A 307 -9.28 10.26 7.77
N ALA A 308 -10.44 10.81 8.17
CA ALA A 308 -11.50 10.04 8.80
C ALA A 308 -11.95 8.90 7.89
N LEU A 309 -12.20 9.18 6.60
CA LEU A 309 -12.56 8.18 5.60
C LEU A 309 -11.44 7.15 5.39
N ALA A 310 -10.20 7.59 5.24
CA ALA A 310 -9.04 6.71 5.03
C ALA A 310 -8.69 5.86 6.26
N THR A 311 -9.18 6.22 7.45
CA THR A 311 -8.88 5.52 8.70
C THR A 311 -10.09 4.78 9.30
N LEU A 312 -11.23 4.77 8.59
CA LEU A 312 -12.39 3.94 8.97
C LEU A 312 -11.95 2.48 9.12
N ARG A 313 -12.33 1.83 10.22
CA ARG A 313 -11.89 0.45 10.53
C ARG A 313 -12.15 -0.55 9.40
N PRO A 314 -13.33 -0.58 8.74
CA PRO A 314 -13.56 -1.49 7.61
C PRO A 314 -12.67 -1.16 6.41
N VAL A 315 -12.45 0.12 6.13
CA VAL A 315 -11.61 0.57 5.02
C VAL A 315 -10.15 0.18 5.27
N VAL A 316 -9.64 0.44 6.47
CA VAL A 316 -8.29 -0.01 6.87
C VAL A 316 -8.18 -1.53 6.79
N TYR A 317 -9.20 -2.29 7.19
CA TYR A 317 -9.19 -3.75 7.11
C TYR A 317 -9.17 -4.26 5.66
N VAL A 318 -9.96 -3.69 4.75
CA VAL A 318 -9.87 -3.99 3.31
C VAL A 318 -8.48 -3.64 2.79
N GLY A 319 -7.94 -2.50 3.22
CA GLY A 319 -6.55 -2.13 2.99
C GLY A 319 -5.60 -3.22 3.43
N LEU A 320 -5.82 -3.81 4.61
CA LEU A 320 -4.98 -4.86 5.19
C LEU A 320 -5.01 -6.19 4.45
N ILE A 321 -6.14 -6.55 3.87
CA ILE A 321 -6.29 -7.78 3.08
C ILE A 321 -6.18 -7.51 1.58
N SER A 322 -5.79 -6.31 1.17
CA SER A 322 -5.79 -5.92 -0.24
C SER A 322 -4.87 -6.77 -1.12
N TYR A 323 -3.78 -7.33 -0.58
CA TYR A 323 -2.91 -8.25 -1.33
C TYR A 323 -3.58 -9.60 -1.61
N PRO A 324 -4.03 -10.37 -0.60
CA PRO A 324 -4.76 -11.61 -0.87
C PRO A 324 -6.07 -11.36 -1.61
N LEU A 325 -6.75 -10.22 -1.40
CA LEU A 325 -7.91 -9.83 -2.21
C LEU A 325 -7.53 -9.65 -3.67
N TYR A 326 -6.41 -8.98 -3.95
CA TYR A 326 -5.88 -8.85 -5.31
C TYR A 326 -5.55 -10.21 -5.94
N LEU A 327 -5.06 -11.18 -5.16
CA LEU A 327 -4.82 -12.53 -5.69
C LEU A 327 -6.11 -13.30 -5.98
N TRP A 328 -7.05 -13.32 -5.02
CA TRP A 328 -8.23 -14.18 -5.08
C TRP A 328 -9.38 -13.63 -5.93
N HIS A 329 -9.58 -12.30 -5.99
CA HIS A 329 -10.82 -11.74 -6.57
C HIS A 329 -11.10 -12.22 -7.99
N ARG A 330 -10.07 -12.21 -8.85
CA ARG A 330 -10.21 -12.58 -10.24
C ARG A 330 -10.43 -14.09 -10.41
N VAL A 331 -9.69 -14.91 -9.67
CA VAL A 331 -9.90 -16.37 -9.62
C VAL A 331 -11.34 -16.68 -9.24
N VAL A 332 -11.87 -16.05 -8.19
CA VAL A 332 -13.25 -16.27 -7.75
C VAL A 332 -14.26 -15.81 -8.80
N PHE A 333 -14.06 -14.64 -9.42
CA PHE A 333 -14.96 -14.11 -10.44
C PHE A 333 -15.01 -15.01 -11.68
N GLU A 334 -13.86 -15.45 -12.18
CA GLU A 334 -13.79 -16.24 -13.40
C GLU A 334 -14.24 -17.69 -13.18
N VAL A 335 -13.82 -18.34 -12.08
CA VAL A 335 -14.31 -19.68 -11.74
C VAL A 335 -15.82 -19.66 -11.49
N MET A 336 -16.35 -18.63 -10.81
CA MET A 336 -17.79 -18.52 -10.62
C MET A 336 -18.53 -18.30 -11.95
N ALA A 337 -17.97 -17.46 -12.83
CA ALA A 337 -18.57 -17.19 -14.14
C ALA A 337 -18.64 -18.45 -15.01
N ASP A 338 -17.53 -19.18 -15.09
CA ASP A 338 -17.43 -20.44 -15.83
C ASP A 338 -18.40 -21.50 -15.28
N GLN A 339 -18.37 -21.77 -13.98
CA GLN A 339 -19.17 -22.83 -13.36
C GLN A 339 -20.67 -22.53 -13.30
N ALA A 340 -21.07 -21.26 -13.28
CA ALA A 340 -22.46 -20.84 -13.26
C ALA A 340 -23.03 -20.52 -14.66
N GLY A 341 -22.23 -20.66 -15.72
CA GLY A 341 -22.65 -20.32 -17.09
C GLY A 341 -23.03 -18.84 -17.24
N ILE A 342 -22.30 -17.95 -16.58
CA ILE A 342 -22.55 -16.49 -16.65
C ILE A 342 -21.98 -15.97 -17.96
N GLU A 343 -22.86 -15.64 -18.89
CA GLU A 343 -22.48 -15.17 -20.23
C GLU A 343 -22.77 -13.68 -20.42
N THR A 344 -23.76 -13.14 -19.71
CA THR A 344 -24.22 -11.76 -19.88
C THR A 344 -23.71 -10.80 -18.80
N THR A 345 -23.60 -9.51 -19.14
CA THR A 345 -23.27 -8.45 -18.17
C THR A 345 -24.27 -8.37 -17.02
N VAL A 346 -25.55 -8.65 -17.29
CA VAL A 346 -26.61 -8.61 -16.26
C VAL A 346 -26.41 -9.74 -15.25
N GLU A 347 -26.12 -10.96 -15.71
CA GLU A 347 -25.81 -12.09 -14.85
C GLU A 347 -24.54 -11.85 -14.05
N LYS A 348 -23.50 -11.28 -14.67
CA LYS A 348 -22.26 -10.92 -13.98
C LYS A 348 -22.51 -9.92 -12.85
N LEU A 349 -23.34 -8.91 -13.09
CA LEU A 349 -23.72 -7.94 -12.06
C LEU A 349 -24.59 -8.54 -10.96
N ALA A 350 -25.49 -9.47 -11.30
CA ALA A 350 -26.29 -10.20 -10.31
C ALA A 350 -25.42 -11.11 -9.42
N ALA A 351 -24.37 -11.71 -9.99
CA ALA A 351 -23.41 -12.55 -9.28
C ALA A 351 -22.37 -11.76 -8.48
N ALA A 352 -22.08 -10.52 -8.86
CA ALA A 352 -21.00 -9.72 -8.29
C ALA A 352 -21.02 -9.60 -6.75
N PRO A 353 -22.15 -9.40 -6.06
CA PRO A 353 -22.17 -9.34 -4.60
C PRO A 353 -21.73 -10.64 -3.92
N VAL A 354 -22.16 -11.79 -4.48
CA VAL A 354 -21.77 -13.12 -3.98
C VAL A 354 -20.29 -13.36 -4.24
N ALA A 355 -19.85 -13.09 -5.47
CA ALA A 355 -18.46 -13.27 -5.87
C ALA A 355 -17.52 -12.36 -5.06
N LEU A 356 -17.93 -11.13 -4.75
CA LEU A 356 -17.19 -10.20 -3.89
C LEU A 356 -17.13 -10.71 -2.45
N GLY A 357 -18.25 -11.23 -1.91
CA GLY A 357 -18.29 -11.84 -0.59
C GLY A 357 -17.34 -13.03 -0.47
N LEU A 358 -17.34 -13.92 -1.46
CA LEU A 358 -16.41 -15.05 -1.55
C LEU A 358 -14.96 -14.58 -1.67
N SER A 359 -14.68 -13.56 -2.49
CA SER A 359 -13.35 -12.98 -2.64
C SER A 359 -12.82 -12.38 -1.34
N LEU A 360 -13.65 -11.63 -0.61
CA LEU A 360 -13.31 -11.07 0.70
C LEU A 360 -13.11 -12.17 1.74
N GLY A 361 -13.93 -13.22 1.72
CA GLY A 361 -13.80 -14.38 2.59
C GLY A 361 -12.50 -15.14 2.35
N ALA A 362 -12.20 -15.49 1.09
CA ALA A 362 -10.96 -16.13 0.68
C ALA A 362 -9.73 -15.27 1.01
N ALA A 363 -9.83 -13.96 0.78
CA ALA A 363 -8.77 -13.02 1.10
C ALA A 363 -8.51 -12.94 2.61
N ALA A 364 -9.56 -12.82 3.43
CA ALA A 364 -9.44 -12.80 4.88
C ALA A 364 -8.87 -14.12 5.42
N LEU A 365 -9.32 -15.26 4.89
CA LEU A 365 -8.79 -16.57 5.27
C LEU A 365 -7.32 -16.70 4.92
N SER A 366 -6.93 -16.39 3.68
CA SER A 366 -5.54 -16.36 3.22
C SER A 366 -4.68 -15.46 4.10
N TYR A 367 -5.16 -14.26 4.41
CA TYR A 367 -4.44 -13.32 5.25
C TYR A 367 -4.17 -13.85 6.66
N HIS A 368 -5.20 -14.35 7.34
CA HIS A 368 -5.07 -14.76 8.75
C HIS A 368 -4.41 -16.13 8.92
N VAL A 369 -4.61 -17.05 7.98
CA VAL A 369 -4.12 -18.44 8.07
C VAL A 369 -2.76 -18.62 7.40
N VAL A 370 -2.52 -17.92 6.29
CA VAL A 370 -1.28 -18.07 5.52
C VAL A 370 -0.33 -16.93 5.86
N GLU A 371 -0.69 -15.69 5.59
CA GLU A 371 0.26 -14.57 5.65
C GLU A 371 0.70 -14.22 7.07
N GLN A 372 -0.24 -14.07 8.01
CA GLN A 372 0.09 -13.67 9.38
C GLN A 372 1.13 -14.59 10.06
N PRO A 373 1.04 -15.93 10.00
CA PRO A 373 2.07 -16.80 10.56
C PRO A 373 3.48 -16.56 10.02
N PHE A 374 3.64 -16.34 8.71
CA PHE A 374 4.95 -16.06 8.12
C PHE A 374 5.46 -14.66 8.49
N LEU A 375 4.56 -13.68 8.58
CA LEU A 375 4.88 -12.34 9.05
C LEU A 375 5.38 -12.35 10.50
N ARG A 376 4.79 -13.18 11.38
CA ARG A 376 5.25 -13.35 12.76
C ARG A 376 6.60 -14.06 12.86
N ARG A 377 6.99 -14.90 11.89
CA ARG A 377 8.33 -15.52 11.86
C ARG A 377 9.43 -14.55 11.41
N LYS A 378 9.07 -13.49 10.70
CA LYS A 378 9.98 -12.38 10.33
C LYS A 378 10.64 -11.74 11.56
N GLU A 379 9.94 -11.79 12.68
CA GLU A 379 10.36 -11.38 14.01
C GLU A 379 11.55 -12.17 14.57
N LEU A 380 11.97 -13.26 13.93
CA LEU A 380 13.12 -14.08 14.36
C LEU A 380 14.41 -13.71 13.60
N LEU A 381 14.32 -12.91 12.53
CA LEU A 381 15.48 -12.41 11.75
C LEU A 381 16.09 -11.12 12.36
N ARG A 382 15.74 -10.81 13.61
CA ARG A 382 16.02 -9.57 14.34
C ARG A 382 17.47 -9.52 14.83
N GLY A 383 18.29 -8.63 14.27
CA GLY A 383 19.67 -8.42 14.71
C GLY A 383 20.00 -7.02 15.20
N ASP A 384 19.25 -5.98 14.82
CA ASP A 384 19.70 -4.59 15.01
C ASP A 384 18.52 -3.64 15.35
N PRO A 385 18.65 -2.71 16.33
CA PRO A 385 17.64 -1.69 16.62
C PRO A 385 17.20 -0.86 15.40
N THR A 386 18.03 -0.73 14.36
CA THR A 386 17.66 -0.10 13.08
C THR A 386 16.60 -0.87 12.27
N ASP A 387 16.42 -2.17 12.53
CA ASP A 387 15.35 -2.99 11.93
C ASP A 387 13.95 -2.57 12.44
N ARG A 388 13.84 -1.95 13.63
CA ARG A 388 12.55 -1.42 14.13
C ARG A 388 12.00 -0.35 13.21
N ALA A 389 12.79 0.67 12.85
CA ALA A 389 12.33 1.68 11.91
C ALA A 389 11.90 1.05 10.57
N GLN A 390 12.73 0.13 10.04
CA GLN A 390 12.45 -0.65 8.82
C GLN A 390 11.10 -1.36 8.92
N ASP A 391 10.73 -1.92 10.06
CA ASP A 391 9.52 -2.70 10.15
C ASP A 391 8.19 -1.93 10.10
N ALA A 392 8.03 -0.63 10.41
CA ALA A 392 6.74 0.03 10.02
C ALA A 392 6.66 0.48 8.58
N ALA A 393 7.82 0.71 7.95
CA ALA A 393 7.84 1.02 6.53
C ALA A 393 7.94 -0.26 5.66
N VAL A 394 8.32 -1.42 6.22
CA VAL A 394 8.24 -2.75 5.59
C VAL A 394 6.91 -3.43 5.97
N ALA A 395 6.33 -3.12 7.13
CA ALA A 395 4.93 -3.47 7.43
C ALA A 395 3.95 -2.75 6.51
N SER A 396 4.40 -1.92 5.55
CA SER A 396 3.70 -1.63 4.29
C SER A 396 4.65 -0.95 3.30
N PRO A 397 5.01 -1.56 2.15
CA PRO A 397 4.19 -1.53 0.93
C PRO A 397 3.71 -2.90 0.50
N SER A 398 2.47 -2.98 0.05
CA SER A 398 1.63 -4.16 0.19
C SER A 398 1.21 -4.32 1.69
N PRO A 399 0.04 -4.84 2.08
CA PRO A 399 -0.53 -4.51 3.37
C PRO A 399 0.02 -5.37 4.52
N ALA A 400 -0.36 -5.04 5.79
CA ALA A 400 -0.21 -5.81 7.05
C ALA A 400 0.73 -5.17 8.11
N THR A 401 0.21 -4.34 9.04
CA THR A 401 -0.35 -4.65 10.41
C THR A 401 0.65 -4.79 11.57
N VAL A 402 0.28 -4.24 12.74
CA VAL A 402 0.56 -4.76 14.11
C VAL A 402 -0.60 -4.30 15.06
N PRO A 403 -0.72 -4.76 16.33
CA PRO A 403 -1.72 -5.76 16.77
C PRO A 403 -2.74 -5.20 17.80
N ALA A 404 -3.81 -5.95 18.02
CA ALA A 404 -4.75 -5.73 19.13
C ALA A 404 -4.64 -6.89 20.12
N GLY A 405 -4.64 -6.58 21.42
CA GLY A 405 -5.00 -7.52 22.47
C GLY A 405 -4.39 -7.20 23.82
N THR A 406 -5.18 -6.56 24.69
CA THR A 406 -5.65 -7.22 25.93
C THR A 406 -6.86 -6.46 26.47
N THR A 407 -8.01 -7.11 26.40
CA THR A 407 -9.22 -6.78 27.12
C THR A 407 -8.99 -6.99 28.61
N GLY A 408 -9.03 -5.91 29.38
CA GLY A 408 -9.28 -5.97 30.82
C GLY A 408 -10.76 -6.27 31.05
N THR A 409 -11.01 -7.43 31.64
CA THR A 409 -12.25 -7.86 32.29
C THR A 409 -12.86 -6.74 33.13
N THR A 410 -14.07 -6.33 32.78
CA THR A 410 -15.00 -5.66 33.70
C THR A 410 -15.52 -6.68 34.70
N ASP A 411 -15.10 -6.55 35.95
CA ASP A 411 -15.78 -7.17 37.08
C ASP A 411 -16.69 -6.14 37.75
N ALA A 412 -17.89 -6.59 38.10
CA ALA A 412 -18.98 -5.78 38.61
C ALA A 412 -18.86 -5.61 40.12
N ALA A 413 -18.78 -4.37 40.63
CA ALA A 413 -19.17 -4.07 42.02
C ALA A 413 -19.30 -2.56 42.29
N GLY A 414 -20.55 -2.10 42.45
CA GLY A 414 -20.93 -1.40 43.68
C GLY A 414 -20.57 0.09 43.86
N ARG A 415 -21.65 0.83 44.12
CA ARG A 415 -21.78 1.95 45.07
C ARG A 415 -21.59 3.38 44.54
N HIS A 416 -22.76 4.01 44.38
CA HIS A 416 -23.03 5.39 44.77
C HIS A 416 -22.10 5.94 45.85
N ARG A 417 -21.42 7.06 45.55
CA ARG A 417 -21.16 8.12 46.53
C ARG A 417 -21.31 9.50 45.90
N ARG A 418 -22.24 10.25 46.50
CA ARG A 418 -22.38 11.71 46.48
C ARG A 418 -21.07 12.38 46.91
N ALA A 419 -20.74 13.50 46.28
CA ALA A 419 -20.33 14.75 46.95
C ALA A 419 -20.15 15.86 45.88
N SER A 420 -21.19 16.67 45.68
CA SER A 420 -21.08 17.96 45.00
C SER A 420 -21.19 19.08 46.02
N ARG A 421 -20.13 19.89 46.08
CA ARG A 421 -20.12 21.35 46.18
C ARG A 421 -20.84 22.02 47.37
N ALA A 422 -20.00 22.56 48.26
CA ALA A 422 -20.17 23.87 48.89
C ALA A 422 -20.72 24.90 47.88
N GLY A 423 -21.60 25.82 48.21
CA GLY A 423 -21.87 26.42 49.50
C GLY A 423 -21.82 27.93 49.28
N THR A 424 -22.96 28.59 49.43
CA THR A 424 -23.21 29.97 49.91
C THR A 424 -24.56 30.42 49.38
N ASP A 425 -25.59 30.23 50.20
CA ASP A 425 -26.86 30.97 50.12
C ASP A 425 -26.69 32.28 50.89
N ARG A 426 -27.28 33.36 50.36
CA ARG A 426 -27.35 34.67 51.00
C ARG A 426 -28.64 34.79 51.79
N ASP A 427 -28.51 35.45 52.93
CA ASP A 427 -29.57 35.80 53.87
C ASP A 427 -30.69 36.65 53.27
N VAL A 428 -31.88 36.43 53.83
CA VAL A 428 -33.13 37.17 53.64
C VAL A 428 -33.27 38.20 54.76
N GLU A 429 -33.49 39.46 54.39
CA GLU A 429 -34.24 40.51 55.10
C GLU A 429 -34.12 41.75 54.20
N GLY A 430 -35.14 42.50 53.80
CA GLY A 430 -36.51 42.70 54.20
C GLY A 430 -36.84 44.16 53.81
N ARG A 431 -38.14 44.45 53.59
CA ARG A 431 -38.76 45.80 53.58
C ARG A 431 -38.84 46.60 52.26
N ALA A 432 -40.05 46.53 51.69
CA ALA A 432 -41.05 47.60 51.50
C ALA A 432 -40.76 48.87 50.65
N ASP A 433 -41.82 49.21 49.90
CA ASP A 433 -42.28 50.53 49.48
C ASP A 433 -41.50 51.30 48.39
N ARG A 434 -41.91 51.12 47.12
CA ARG A 434 -42.82 52.00 46.36
C ARG A 434 -42.83 51.67 44.88
#